data_AF-A0A951HEL6-F1
#
_entry.id   AF-A0A951HEL6-F1
#
_cell.length_a   1.000
_cell.length_b   1.000
_cell.length_c   1.000
_cell.angle_alpha   90.00
_cell.angle_beta   90.00
_cell.angle_gamma   90.00
#
_symmetry.space_group_name_H-M   'P 1'
#
loop_
_entity.id
_entity.type
_entity.pdbx_description
1 polymer ?
#
loop_
_entity_poly.entity_id
_entity_poly.type
_entity_poly.pdbx_seq_one_letter_code
_entity_poly.pdbx_strand_id
1 'polypeptide(L)'
;MGWRDWIFGARQAPARAFMLPPGAGFTFDVVGELRFQANLDRICGGKCEDGYNLEVTAHFAFRDDDPEDPDSIIVVIHGMPVGYIPTDYSAHLRRGILRANPERQPVACRAKIVGGWYR
;
A
#
# COMPACT_ATOMS: atom_id res chain seq x y z
N MET A 1 0.69 19.02 -4.28
CA MET A 1 0.26 17.76 -4.91
C MET A 1 -0.19 16.83 -3.80
N GLY A 2 -1.47 16.51 -3.72
CA GLY A 2 -2.02 15.64 -2.67
C GLY A 2 -1.95 14.17 -3.09
N TRP A 3 -1.97 13.26 -2.12
CA TRP A 3 -2.03 11.80 -2.36
C TRP A 3 -3.24 11.39 -3.24
N ARG A 4 -4.31 12.20 -3.25
CA ARG A 4 -5.49 12.02 -4.10
C ARG A 4 -5.20 12.14 -5.60
N ASP A 5 -4.29 13.01 -6.01
CA ASP A 5 -3.93 13.18 -7.43
C ASP A 5 -3.23 11.92 -7.99
N TRP A 6 -2.55 11.17 -7.11
CA TRP A 6 -1.86 9.92 -7.45
C TRP A 6 -2.81 8.73 -7.59
N ILE A 7 -3.89 8.71 -6.79
CA ILE A 7 -4.90 7.64 -6.78
C ILE A 7 -5.85 7.72 -7.97
N PHE A 8 -6.25 8.93 -8.39
CA PHE A 8 -7.18 9.09 -9.52
C PHE A 8 -6.50 9.15 -10.90
N GLY A 9 -5.20 9.42 -10.97
CA GLY A 9 -4.46 9.52 -12.24
C GLY A 9 -3.86 8.20 -12.76
N ALA A 10 -3.69 7.18 -11.91
CA ALA A 10 -2.89 5.99 -12.24
C ALA A 10 -3.71 4.85 -12.85
N ARG A 11 -4.24 5.06 -14.07
CA ARG A 11 -4.71 3.95 -14.92
C ARG A 11 -3.55 3.16 -15.55
N GLN A 12 -2.31 3.60 -15.37
CA GLN A 12 -1.12 2.95 -15.89
C GLN A 12 -0.07 2.90 -14.79
N ALA A 13 0.45 1.69 -14.53
CA ALA A 13 1.62 1.53 -13.69
C ALA A 13 2.75 2.38 -14.31
N PRO A 14 3.45 3.20 -13.51
CA PRO A 14 4.54 4.03 -14.02
C PRO A 14 5.61 3.13 -14.62
N ALA A 15 6.13 3.50 -15.80
CA ALA A 15 7.06 2.69 -16.59
C ALA A 15 8.37 2.31 -15.85
N ARG A 16 8.69 3.00 -14.73
CA ARG A 16 9.73 2.60 -13.77
C ARG A 16 9.18 2.79 -12.36
N ALA A 17 9.14 1.71 -11.60
CA ALA A 17 8.86 1.71 -10.18
C ALA A 17 10.09 1.19 -9.42
N PHE A 18 10.40 1.82 -8.28
CA PHE A 18 11.35 1.30 -7.32
C PHE A 18 10.72 0.11 -6.61
N MET A 19 11.08 -1.10 -7.07
CA MET A 19 10.61 -2.33 -6.46
C MET A 19 11.42 -2.62 -5.20
N LEU A 20 10.72 -2.70 -4.06
CA LEU A 20 11.36 -3.14 -2.82
C LEU A 20 11.80 -4.59 -2.97
N PRO A 21 13.05 -4.92 -2.57
CA PRO A 21 13.54 -6.28 -2.67
C PRO A 21 12.66 -7.21 -1.83
N PRO A 22 12.42 -8.44 -2.30
CA PRO A 22 11.69 -9.42 -1.51
C PRO A 22 12.48 -9.71 -0.22
N GLY A 23 11.84 -9.53 0.93
CA GLY A 23 12.36 -9.97 2.22
C GLY A 23 12.11 -11.47 2.46
N ALA A 24 12.47 -11.96 3.65
CA ALA A 24 12.09 -13.29 4.11
C ALA A 24 10.59 -13.31 4.50
N GLY A 25 9.70 -13.31 3.50
CA GLY A 25 8.25 -13.34 3.68
C GLY A 25 7.58 -11.96 3.67
N PHE A 26 6.40 -11.88 4.29
CA PHE A 26 5.64 -10.64 4.48
C PHE A 26 5.93 -10.08 5.87
N THR A 27 6.58 -8.92 5.93
CA THR A 27 7.22 -8.43 7.16
C THR A 27 6.26 -7.79 8.16
N PHE A 28 5.12 -7.27 7.73
CA PHE A 28 4.15 -6.60 8.59
C PHE A 28 2.75 -6.63 7.97
N ASP A 29 1.74 -6.60 8.83
CA ASP A 29 0.34 -6.50 8.44
C ASP A 29 -0.05 -5.04 8.16
N VAL A 30 -0.86 -4.85 7.13
CA VAL A 30 -1.45 -3.55 6.80
C VAL A 30 -2.60 -3.28 7.77
N VAL A 31 -2.65 -2.06 8.33
CA VAL A 31 -3.66 -1.67 9.34
C VAL A 31 -4.63 -0.62 8.80
N GLY A 32 -5.79 -0.49 9.45
CA GLY A 32 -6.82 0.48 9.08
C GLY A 32 -7.62 0.07 7.84
N GLU A 33 -7.53 -1.20 7.47
CA GLU A 33 -8.23 -1.87 6.38
C GLU A 33 -9.76 -1.81 6.53
N LEU A 34 -10.26 -1.66 7.77
CA LEU A 34 -11.68 -1.43 8.06
C LEU A 34 -12.24 -0.19 7.34
N ARG A 35 -11.40 0.82 7.08
CA ARG A 35 -11.80 2.04 6.35
C ARG A 35 -11.91 1.80 4.84
N PHE A 36 -11.38 0.69 4.34
CA PHE A 36 -11.21 0.40 2.91
C PHE A 36 -11.86 -0.91 2.48
N GLN A 37 -12.85 -1.40 3.24
CA GLN A 37 -13.58 -2.64 2.97
C GLN A 37 -14.15 -2.70 1.55
N ALA A 38 -14.76 -1.61 1.09
CA ALA A 38 -15.30 -1.52 -0.27
C ALA A 38 -14.22 -1.66 -1.36
N ASN A 39 -13.01 -1.17 -1.10
CA ASN A 39 -11.90 -1.28 -2.04
C ASN A 39 -11.34 -2.71 -2.06
N LEU A 40 -11.18 -3.32 -0.88
CA LEU A 40 -10.73 -4.70 -0.75
C LEU A 40 -11.72 -5.67 -1.41
N ASP A 41 -13.02 -5.46 -1.20
CA ASP A 41 -14.09 -6.24 -1.84
C ASP A 41 -14.02 -6.14 -3.37
N ARG A 42 -13.82 -4.92 -3.90
CA ARG A 42 -13.65 -4.67 -5.33
C ARG A 42 -12.38 -5.28 -5.92
N ILE A 43 -11.29 -5.33 -5.16
CA ILE A 43 -10.03 -5.95 -5.60
C ILE A 43 -10.16 -7.47 -5.66
N CYS A 44 -10.75 -8.08 -4.63
CA CYS A 44 -10.80 -9.53 -4.52
C CYS A 44 -12.00 -10.16 -5.24
N GLY A 45 -12.92 -9.35 -5.78
CA GLY A 45 -14.05 -9.84 -6.57
C GLY A 45 -15.22 -10.34 -5.73
N GLY A 46 -15.35 -9.86 -4.49
CA GLY A 46 -16.42 -10.26 -3.58
C GLY A 46 -16.00 -11.30 -2.53
N LYS A 47 -16.89 -11.53 -1.57
CA LYS A 47 -16.74 -12.51 -0.47
C LYS A 47 -16.75 -13.96 -1.03
N CYS A 48 -15.68 -14.73 -0.85
CA CYS A 48 -15.72 -16.18 -1.01
C CYS A 48 -15.18 -16.89 0.25
N GLU A 49 -15.66 -18.10 0.52
CA GLU A 49 -15.31 -18.89 1.72
C GLU A 49 -13.82 -19.26 1.78
N ASP A 50 -13.16 -19.37 0.62
CA ASP A 50 -11.75 -19.66 0.50
C ASP A 50 -10.95 -18.35 0.46
N GLY A 51 -10.71 -17.77 1.64
CA GLY A 51 -9.95 -16.53 1.84
C GLY A 51 -8.79 -16.41 0.84
N TYR A 52 -8.96 -15.50 -0.13
CA TYR A 52 -8.09 -15.42 -1.28
C TYR A 52 -6.65 -15.15 -0.84
N ASN A 53 -5.74 -16.10 -1.06
CA ASN A 53 -4.29 -15.93 -0.96
C ASN A 53 -3.77 -15.13 -2.18
N LEU A 54 -4.32 -13.96 -2.42
CA LEU A 54 -4.06 -13.20 -3.65
C LEU A 54 -2.75 -12.43 -3.52
N GLU A 55 -1.75 -12.87 -4.28
CA GLU A 55 -0.53 -12.09 -4.46
C GLU A 55 -0.77 -10.95 -5.44
N VAL A 56 -0.40 -9.74 -5.01
CA VAL A 56 -0.62 -8.50 -5.75
C VAL A 56 0.62 -7.61 -5.67
N THR A 57 0.71 -6.65 -6.58
CA THR A 57 1.68 -5.56 -6.47
C THR A 57 1.03 -4.39 -5.75
N ALA A 58 1.50 -4.11 -4.55
CA ALA A 58 1.11 -2.92 -3.80
C ALA A 58 2.07 -1.77 -4.10
N HIS A 59 1.54 -0.55 -4.02
CA HIS A 59 2.28 0.69 -4.15
C HIS A 59 2.17 1.49 -2.85
N PHE A 60 3.19 2.30 -2.57
CA PHE A 60 3.19 3.20 -1.43
C PHE A 60 2.98 4.65 -1.88
N ALA A 61 2.11 5.35 -1.16
CA ALA A 61 2.01 6.79 -1.23
C ALA A 61 2.35 7.41 0.14
N PHE A 62 3.26 8.37 0.15
CA PHE A 62 3.66 9.10 1.35
C PHE A 62 2.65 10.21 1.63
N ARG A 63 2.14 10.25 2.86
CA ARG A 63 1.18 11.27 3.30
C ARG A 63 1.88 12.32 4.15
N ASP A 64 2.46 13.29 3.45
CA ASP A 64 3.13 14.44 4.06
C ASP A 64 2.13 15.45 4.66
N ASP A 65 0.84 15.28 4.35
CA ASP A 65 -0.27 16.15 4.72
C ASP A 65 -1.08 15.63 5.92
N ASP A 66 -0.63 14.56 6.58
CA ASP A 66 -1.31 14.02 7.73
C ASP A 66 -0.82 14.70 9.03
N PRO A 67 -1.68 15.47 9.72
CA PRO A 67 -1.29 16.17 10.93
C PRO A 67 -1.07 15.24 12.13
N GLU A 68 -1.60 14.01 12.10
CA GLU A 68 -1.48 13.05 13.20
C GLU A 68 -0.22 12.16 13.04
N ASP A 69 0.09 11.75 11.81
CA ASP A 69 1.28 10.94 11.49
C ASP A 69 1.94 11.46 10.20
N PRO A 70 2.91 12.39 10.28
CA PRO A 70 3.57 12.96 9.11
C PRO A 70 4.44 11.96 8.34
N ASP A 71 4.70 10.78 8.92
CA ASP A 71 5.42 9.67 8.31
C ASP A 71 4.49 8.58 7.74
N SER A 72 3.18 8.83 7.77
CA SER A 72 2.16 7.89 7.31
C SER A 72 2.38 7.47 5.85
N ILE A 73 2.28 6.16 5.63
CA ILE A 73 2.40 5.53 4.32
C ILE A 73 1.09 4.81 4.04
N ILE A 74 0.38 5.25 3.00
CA ILE A 74 -0.82 4.55 2.53
C ILE A 74 -0.44 3.47 1.52
N VAL A 75 -1.04 2.30 1.67
CA VAL A 75 -0.87 1.16 0.77
C VAL A 75 -1.97 1.21 -0.28
N VAL A 76 -1.58 1.12 -1.54
CA VAL A 76 -2.46 1.24 -2.71
C VAL A 76 -2.31 0.01 -3.60
N ILE A 77 -3.43 -0.65 -3.93
CA ILE A 77 -3.47 -1.83 -4.79
C ILE A 77 -4.44 -1.53 -5.94
N HIS A 78 -4.01 -1.75 -7.18
CA HIS A 78 -4.79 -1.39 -8.38
C HIS A 78 -5.34 0.04 -8.36
N GLY A 79 -4.55 0.98 -7.85
CA GLY A 79 -4.94 2.39 -7.71
C GLY A 79 -5.96 2.67 -6.60
N MET A 80 -6.31 1.68 -5.78
CA MET A 80 -7.24 1.83 -4.66
C MET A 80 -6.52 1.74 -3.32
N PRO A 81 -6.71 2.68 -2.39
CA PRO A 81 -6.13 2.59 -1.06
C PRO A 81 -6.78 1.44 -0.28
N VAL A 82 -5.96 0.66 0.41
CA VAL A 82 -6.41 -0.54 1.15
C VAL A 82 -6.07 -0.51 2.63
N GLY A 83 -5.22 0.42 3.06
CA GLY A 83 -4.82 0.57 4.45
C GLY A 83 -3.51 1.35 4.57
N TYR A 84 -2.89 1.27 5.74
CA TYR A 84 -1.68 2.00 6.09
C TYR A 84 -0.60 1.05 6.60
N ILE A 85 0.64 1.46 6.44
CA ILE A 85 1.76 0.86 7.18
C ILE A 85 1.59 1.23 8.65
N PRO A 86 1.78 0.30 9.61
CA PRO A 86 1.70 0.62 11.02
C PRO A 86 2.71 1.71 11.39
N THR A 87 2.29 2.67 12.22
CA THR A 87 3.08 3.86 12.58
C THR A 87 4.44 3.50 13.19
N ASP A 88 4.53 2.41 13.95
CA ASP A 88 5.80 1.93 14.53
C ASP A 88 6.87 1.62 13.47
N TYR A 89 6.45 1.32 12.24
CA TYR A 89 7.34 1.00 11.12
C TYR A 89 7.42 2.10 10.06
N SER A 90 6.40 2.97 9.96
CA SER A 90 6.25 3.95 8.89
C SER A 90 7.49 4.86 8.74
N ALA A 91 7.95 5.45 9.85
CA ALA A 91 9.12 6.35 9.86
C ALA A 91 10.44 5.66 9.48
N HIS A 92 10.65 4.41 9.90
CA HIS A 92 11.84 3.66 9.54
C HIS A 92 11.82 3.26 8.06
N LEU A 93 10.69 2.70 7.61
CA LEU A 93 10.49 2.26 6.23
C LEU A 93 10.60 3.44 5.26
N ARG A 94 9.93 4.56 5.55
CA ARG A 94 9.99 5.77 4.72
C ARG A 94 11.42 6.28 4.54
N ARG A 95 12.18 6.40 5.63
CA ARG A 95 13.59 6.83 5.57
C ARG A 95 14.45 5.87 4.76
N GLY A 96 14.27 4.55 4.94
CA GLY A 96 14.99 3.53 4.18
C GLY A 96 14.71 3.64 2.68
N ILE A 97 13.44 3.77 2.32
CA ILE A 97 13.01 3.93 0.93
C ILE A 97 13.57 5.21 0.32
N LEU A 98 13.42 6.36 0.99
CA LEU A 98 13.89 7.64 0.46
C LEU A 98 15.42 7.68 0.28
N ARG A 99 16.18 6.97 1.12
CA ARG A 99 17.64 6.82 0.95
C ARG A 99 17.99 5.94 -0.24
N ALA A 100 17.27 4.84 -0.45
CA ALA A 100 17.53 3.89 -1.52
C ALA A 100 16.94 4.32 -2.88
N ASN A 101 15.96 5.23 -2.87
CA ASN A 101 15.25 5.75 -4.03
C ASN A 101 15.38 7.29 -4.12
N PRO A 102 16.60 7.82 -4.37
CA PRO A 102 16.86 9.26 -4.40
C PRO A 102 16.12 9.97 -5.55
N GLU A 103 15.82 9.25 -6.63
CA GLU A 103 15.04 9.74 -7.77
C GLU A 103 13.54 9.87 -7.45
N ARG A 104 13.11 9.46 -6.25
CA ARG A 104 11.71 9.49 -5.79
C ARG A 104 10.75 8.81 -6.77
N GLN A 105 11.21 7.71 -7.38
CA GLN A 105 10.37 6.91 -8.25
C GLN A 105 9.19 6.32 -7.47
N PRO A 106 8.07 6.03 -8.12
CA PRO A 106 6.96 5.28 -7.54
C PRO A 106 7.44 4.00 -6.87
N VAL A 107 7.03 3.74 -5.62
CA VAL A 107 7.52 2.60 -4.85
C VAL A 107 6.50 1.47 -4.92
N ALA A 108 6.97 0.26 -5.21
CA ALA A 108 6.14 -0.93 -5.30
C ALA A 108 6.73 -2.10 -4.51
N CYS A 109 5.89 -2.98 -4.00
CA CYS A 109 6.30 -4.22 -3.37
C CYS A 109 5.31 -5.35 -3.68
N ARG A 110 5.76 -6.59 -3.44
CA ARG A 110 4.85 -7.73 -3.39
C ARG A 110 4.05 -7.65 -2.09
N ALA A 111 2.75 -7.79 -2.21
CA ALA A 111 1.83 -7.91 -1.10
C ALA A 111 0.97 -9.15 -1.30
N LYS A 112 0.43 -9.66 -0.20
CA LYS A 112 -0.52 -10.75 -0.23
C LYS A 112 -1.71 -10.36 0.61
N ILE A 113 -2.87 -10.39 -0.02
CA ILE A 113 -4.13 -10.27 0.70
C ILE A 113 -4.40 -11.67 1.25
N VAL A 114 -4.68 -11.78 2.54
CA VAL A 114 -4.96 -13.06 3.23
C VAL A 114 -6.26 -13.02 4.04
N GLY A 115 -6.92 -11.87 4.11
CA GLY A 115 -8.08 -11.62 4.96
C GLY A 115 -8.30 -10.12 5.19
N GLY A 116 -9.01 -9.77 6.28
CA GLY A 116 -9.24 -8.39 6.70
C GLY A 116 -10.62 -7.83 6.40
N TRP A 117 -11.54 -8.62 5.84
CA TRP A 117 -12.94 -8.20 5.67
C TRP A 117 -13.73 -8.35 6.97
N TYR A 118 -14.39 -7.27 7.39
CA TYR A 118 -15.35 -7.35 8.48
C TYR A 118 -16.61 -8.08 7.98
N ARG A 119 -17.11 -8.99 8.81
CA ARG A 119 -18.33 -9.74 8.57
C ARG A 119 -19.55 -8.82 8.62
#